data_AF-A0A943NZM5-F1
#
_entry.id   AF-A0A943NZM5-F1
#
_cell.length_a   1.000
_cell.length_b   1.000
_cell.length_c   1.000
_cell.angle_alpha   90.00
_cell.angle_beta   90.00
_cell.angle_gamma   90.00
#
_symmetry.space_group_name_H-M   'P 1'
#
loop_
_entity.id
_entity.type
_entity.pdbx_description
1 polymer ?
#
loop_
_entity_poly.entity_id
_entity_poly.type
_entity_poly.pdbx_seq_one_letter_code
_entity_poly.pdbx_strand_id
1 'polypeptide(L)'
;MDSAILKEMTAALVDMGSVLPESFCNMTLRRLESLGCQVDASQIWNLAFCVRKSEVEVLDYCHIDLIPVVLHPMLCDRACGRYLYDRKQSGTLDIESIDLSGVLTSLSEGDVKVSFNAATSDEAKLDALLGLMMNTGKGQLSCYRKVRW
;
A
#
# COMPACT_ATOMS: atom_id res chain seq x y z
N MET A 1 18.37 -4.29 2.51
CA MET A 1 17.57 -3.19 3.07
C MET A 1 18.40 -2.45 4.09
N ASP A 2 18.52 -1.13 3.92
CA ASP A 2 19.32 -0.29 4.81
C ASP A 2 18.66 -0.20 6.20
N SER A 3 19.42 -0.52 7.25
CA SER A 3 18.92 -0.45 8.63
C SER A 3 18.55 0.98 9.03
N ALA A 4 19.14 2.00 8.40
CA ALA A 4 18.81 3.39 8.66
C ALA A 4 17.39 3.75 8.18
N ILE A 5 17.05 3.36 6.95
CA ILE A 5 15.75 3.61 6.32
C ILE A 5 14.61 3.01 7.15
N LEU A 6 14.80 1.78 7.64
CA LEU A 6 13.80 1.09 8.45
C LEU A 6 13.54 1.80 9.79
N LYS A 7 14.60 2.28 10.44
CA LYS A 7 14.51 3.02 11.70
C LYS A 7 13.84 4.39 11.50
N GLU A 8 14.18 5.08 10.43
CA GLU A 8 13.60 6.38 10.08
C GLU A 8 12.09 6.25 9.81
N MET A 9 11.68 5.23 9.05
CA MET A 9 10.26 4.96 8.81
C MET A 9 9.51 4.64 10.10
N THR A 10 10.11 3.83 10.98
CA THR A 10 9.53 3.48 12.28
C THR A 10 9.37 4.73 13.15
N ALA A 11 10.40 5.58 13.22
CA ALA A 11 10.35 6.84 13.97
C ALA A 11 9.26 7.77 13.45
N ALA A 12 9.17 7.96 12.12
CA ALA A 12 8.13 8.80 11.51
C ALA A 12 6.71 8.31 11.84
N LEU A 13 6.48 7.00 11.85
CA LEU A 13 5.18 6.42 12.21
C LEU A 13 4.85 6.63 13.70
N VAL A 14 5.83 6.45 14.58
CA VAL A 14 5.67 6.71 16.02
C VAL A 14 5.35 8.19 16.28
N ASP A 15 6.03 9.12 15.59
CA ASP A 15 5.76 10.56 15.69
C ASP A 15 4.33 10.91 15.25
N MET A 16 3.75 10.14 14.33
CA MET A 16 2.35 10.27 13.90
C MET A 16 1.35 9.48 14.76
N GLY A 17 1.80 8.89 15.88
CA GLY A 17 0.98 8.14 16.82
C GLY A 17 0.55 6.75 16.33
N SER A 18 1.26 6.18 15.35
CA SER A 18 1.07 4.78 14.95
C SER A 18 1.73 3.84 15.95
N VAL A 19 1.15 2.66 16.11
CA VAL A 19 1.70 1.55 16.94
C VAL A 19 2.11 0.35 16.09
N LEU A 20 2.21 0.54 14.77
CA LEU A 20 2.64 -0.51 13.84
C LEU A 20 4.07 -0.97 14.16
N PRO A 21 4.35 -2.28 14.16
CA PRO A 21 5.66 -2.81 14.50
C PRO A 21 6.69 -2.56 13.38
N GLU A 22 7.98 -2.59 13.72
CA GLU A 22 9.08 -2.53 12.74
C GLU A 22 8.96 -3.60 11.63
N SER A 23 8.40 -4.77 11.98
CA SER A 23 8.13 -5.84 11.01
C SER A 23 7.15 -5.42 9.92
N PHE A 24 6.19 -4.54 10.23
CA PHE A 24 5.29 -3.95 9.25
C PHE A 24 6.07 -3.03 8.29
N CYS A 25 6.92 -2.16 8.82
CA CYS A 25 7.74 -1.25 8.01
C CYS A 25 8.64 -2.00 7.02
N ASN A 26 9.30 -3.07 7.48
CA ASN A 26 10.11 -3.94 6.63
C ASN A 26 9.27 -4.61 5.53
N MET A 27 8.06 -5.07 5.86
CA MET A 27 7.14 -5.64 4.87
C MET A 27 6.72 -4.60 3.82
N THR A 28 6.46 -3.35 4.20
CA THR A 28 6.13 -2.27 3.25
C THR A 28 7.28 -1.98 2.29
N LEU A 29 8.50 -1.87 2.80
CA LEU A 29 9.69 -1.66 1.97
C LEU A 29 9.92 -2.83 1.00
N ARG A 30 9.85 -4.07 1.48
CA ARG A 30 9.95 -5.27 0.61
C ARG A 30 8.86 -5.32 -0.44
N ARG A 31 7.65 -4.87 -0.10
CA ARG A 31 6.52 -4.86 -1.03
C ARG A 31 6.77 -3.86 -2.16
N LEU A 32 7.25 -2.66 -1.85
CA LEU A 32 7.65 -1.68 -2.87
C LEU A 32 8.82 -2.18 -3.73
N GLU A 33 9.84 -2.78 -3.12
CA GLU A 33 10.95 -3.42 -3.86
C GLU A 33 10.43 -4.48 -4.84
N SER A 34 9.46 -5.31 -4.43
CA SER A 34 8.84 -6.34 -5.29
C SER A 34 8.05 -5.78 -6.47
N LEU A 35 7.63 -4.51 -6.37
CA LEU A 35 6.92 -3.78 -7.44
C LEU A 35 7.90 -2.99 -8.33
N GLY A 36 9.21 -3.09 -8.08
CA GLY A 36 10.24 -2.33 -8.81
C GLY A 36 10.48 -0.91 -8.27
N CYS A 37 9.86 -0.53 -7.14
CA CYS A 37 10.02 0.80 -6.55
C CYS A 37 11.07 0.80 -5.43
N GLN A 38 12.16 1.54 -5.62
CA GLN A 38 13.15 1.80 -4.58
C GLN A 38 12.77 3.06 -3.79
N VAL A 39 12.94 3.02 -2.47
CA VAL A 39 12.59 4.12 -1.57
C VAL A 39 13.86 4.74 -1.01
N ASP A 40 14.03 6.04 -1.24
CA ASP A 40 15.14 6.83 -0.69
C ASP A 40 14.75 7.51 0.62
N ALA A 41 15.73 7.94 1.42
CA ALA A 41 15.51 8.63 2.69
C ALA A 41 14.58 9.87 2.57
N SER A 42 14.72 10.65 1.49
CA SER A 42 13.86 11.83 1.24
C SER A 42 12.37 11.49 1.05
N GLN A 43 12.06 10.22 0.76
CA GLN A 43 10.71 9.74 0.48
C GLN A 43 10.07 9.05 1.68
N ILE A 44 10.85 8.75 2.73
CA ILE A 44 10.41 7.97 3.88
C ILE A 44 9.26 8.65 4.62
N TRP A 45 9.32 9.97 4.78
CA TRP A 45 8.22 10.71 5.39
C TRP A 45 6.91 10.53 4.60
N ASN A 46 6.97 10.65 3.26
CA ASN A 46 5.79 10.50 2.41
C ASN A 46 5.22 9.07 2.50
N LEU A 47 6.10 8.06 2.49
CA LEU A 47 5.69 6.66 2.64
C LEU A 47 5.03 6.42 4.01
N ALA A 48 5.66 6.88 5.09
CA ALA A 48 5.12 6.76 6.45
C ALA A 48 3.76 7.47 6.57
N PHE A 49 3.61 8.64 5.93
CA PHE A 49 2.34 9.37 5.88
C PHE A 49 1.26 8.58 5.15
N CYS A 50 1.58 7.98 4.00
CA CYS A 50 0.65 7.10 3.27
C CYS A 50 0.24 5.88 4.11
N VAL A 51 1.19 5.25 4.82
CA VAL A 51 0.92 4.15 5.76
C VAL A 51 -0.04 4.61 6.86
N ARG A 52 0.25 5.73 7.52
CA ARG A 52 -0.60 6.24 8.61
C ARG A 52 -2.00 6.57 8.12
N LYS A 53 -2.13 7.16 6.95
CA LYS A 53 -3.42 7.48 6.34
C LYS A 53 -4.24 6.22 6.07
N SER A 54 -3.62 5.18 5.51
CA SER A 54 -4.26 3.88 5.30
C SER A 54 -4.61 3.18 6.61
N GLU A 55 -3.77 3.31 7.64
CA GLU A 55 -4.04 2.77 8.98
C GLU A 55 -5.28 3.42 9.57
N VAL A 56 -5.33 4.76 9.62
CA VAL A 56 -6.47 5.51 10.15
C VAL A 56 -7.76 5.18 9.41
N GLU A 57 -7.73 5.06 8.08
CA GLU A 57 -8.90 4.66 7.30
C GLU A 57 -9.47 3.30 7.73
N VAL A 58 -8.60 2.32 7.98
CA VAL A 58 -9.01 0.99 8.44
C VAL A 58 -9.54 1.03 9.87
N LEU A 59 -8.86 1.76 10.77
CA LEU A 59 -9.29 1.94 12.16
C LEU A 59 -10.69 2.58 12.22
N ASP A 60 -10.90 3.65 11.45
CA ASP A 60 -12.16 4.37 11.36
C ASP A 60 -13.28 3.52 10.76
N TYR A 61 -12.99 2.78 9.68
CA TYR A 61 -13.97 1.90 9.03
C TYR A 61 -14.41 0.76 9.94
N CYS A 62 -13.46 0.12 10.64
CA CYS A 62 -13.74 -1.01 11.51
C CYS A 62 -14.16 -0.59 12.93
N HIS A 63 -14.02 0.68 13.30
CA HIS A 63 -14.24 1.18 14.66
C HIS A 63 -13.41 0.41 15.70
N ILE A 64 -12.11 0.27 15.42
CA ILE A 64 -11.13 -0.41 16.28
C ILE A 64 -9.96 0.54 16.55
N ASP A 65 -9.26 0.34 17.67
CA ASP A 65 -8.11 1.18 18.06
C ASP A 65 -6.77 0.61 17.63
N LEU A 66 -6.74 -0.68 17.25
CA LEU A 66 -5.54 -1.40 16.82
C LEU A 66 -5.86 -2.30 15.64
N ILE A 67 -4.98 -2.31 14.64
CA ILE A 67 -5.10 -3.21 13.49
C ILE A 67 -4.62 -4.62 13.88
N PRO A 68 -5.47 -5.65 13.74
CA PRO A 68 -5.05 -7.04 13.91
C PRO A 68 -3.93 -7.41 12.95
N VAL A 69 -2.93 -8.17 13.43
CA VAL A 69 -1.76 -8.57 12.63
C VAL A 69 -2.13 -9.28 11.31
N VAL A 70 -3.24 -10.03 11.31
CA VAL A 70 -3.77 -10.70 10.10
C VAL A 70 -4.14 -9.73 8.98
N LEU A 71 -4.42 -8.46 9.29
CA LEU A 71 -4.73 -7.41 8.32
C LEU A 71 -3.48 -6.66 7.82
N HIS A 72 -2.30 -6.92 8.37
CA HIS A 72 -1.07 -6.22 7.97
C HIS A 72 -0.76 -6.35 6.47
N PRO A 73 -0.85 -7.52 5.82
CA PRO A 73 -0.59 -7.60 4.38
C PRO A 73 -1.53 -6.73 3.54
N MET A 74 -2.81 -6.69 3.90
CA MET A 74 -3.81 -5.83 3.26
C MET A 74 -3.51 -4.34 3.47
N LEU A 75 -3.18 -3.95 4.70
CA LEU A 75 -2.80 -2.58 5.02
C LEU A 75 -1.53 -2.16 4.25
N CYS A 76 -0.58 -3.09 4.11
CA CYS A 76 0.65 -2.89 3.35
C CYS A 76 0.36 -2.61 1.88
N ASP A 77 -0.48 -3.42 1.22
CA ASP A 77 -0.89 -3.18 -0.16
C ASP A 77 -1.59 -1.84 -0.32
N ARG A 78 -2.51 -1.48 0.59
CA ARG A 78 -3.17 -0.17 0.57
C ARG A 78 -2.20 0.99 0.69
N ALA A 79 -1.25 0.91 1.61
CA ALA A 79 -0.25 1.94 1.82
C ALA A 79 0.69 2.08 0.61
N CYS A 80 1.15 0.96 0.05
CA CYS A 80 1.99 0.95 -1.16
C CYS A 80 1.24 1.52 -2.36
N GLY A 81 -0.02 1.11 -2.56
CA GLY A 81 -0.87 1.62 -3.64
C GLY A 81 -1.11 3.12 -3.54
N ARG A 82 -1.37 3.63 -2.32
CA ARG A 82 -1.52 5.06 -2.06
C ARG A 82 -0.22 5.83 -2.31
N TYR A 83 0.92 5.33 -1.85
CA TYR A 83 2.22 5.94 -2.08
C TYR A 83 2.55 6.06 -3.56
N LEU A 84 2.40 4.97 -4.32
CA LEU A 84 2.64 4.96 -5.76
C LEU A 84 1.64 5.85 -6.51
N TYR A 85 0.37 5.87 -6.09
CA TYR A 85 -0.63 6.78 -6.65
C TYR A 85 -0.26 8.25 -6.42
N ASP A 86 0.12 8.62 -5.20
CA ASP A 86 0.49 10.00 -4.87
C ASP A 86 1.76 10.42 -5.66
N ARG A 87 2.72 9.50 -5.89
CA ARG A 87 3.87 9.74 -6.78
C ARG A 87 3.50 9.89 -8.25
N LYS A 88 2.56 9.08 -8.74
CA LYS A 88 2.03 9.21 -10.10
C LYS A 88 1.43 10.59 -10.29
N GLN A 89 0.57 11.02 -9.36
CA GLN A 89 -0.11 12.32 -9.42
C GLN A 89 0.86 13.50 -9.34
N SER A 90 2.01 13.35 -8.67
CA SER A 90 3.04 14.38 -8.61
C SER A 90 4.01 14.37 -9.80
N GLY A 91 3.87 13.41 -10.73
CA GLY A 91 4.78 13.25 -11.87
C GLY A 91 6.19 12.80 -11.48
N THR A 92 6.35 12.25 -10.28
CA THR A 92 7.66 11.78 -9.75
C THR A 92 7.82 10.26 -9.85
N LEU A 93 6.80 9.57 -10.35
CA LEU A 93 6.84 8.13 -10.58
C LEU A 93 7.38 7.85 -11.98
N ASP A 94 8.45 7.08 -12.05
CA ASP A 94 8.88 6.46 -13.29
C ASP A 94 8.03 5.20 -13.53
N ILE A 95 7.20 5.23 -14.58
CA ILE A 95 6.28 4.14 -14.89
C ILE A 95 7.04 2.93 -15.44
N GLU A 96 8.17 3.17 -16.13
CA GLU A 96 8.97 2.11 -16.74
C GLU A 96 9.73 1.29 -15.67
N SER A 97 9.96 1.85 -14.49
CA SER A 97 10.62 1.15 -13.38
C SER A 97 9.69 0.17 -12.65
N ILE A 98 8.38 0.22 -12.89
CA ILE A 98 7.40 -0.65 -12.22
C ILE A 98 7.29 -1.96 -13.01
N ASP A 99 7.46 -3.09 -12.31
CA ASP A 99 7.26 -4.40 -12.94
C ASP A 99 5.76 -4.69 -13.14
N LEU A 100 5.23 -4.24 -14.27
CA LEU A 100 3.86 -4.52 -14.71
C LEU A 100 3.74 -5.89 -15.41
N SER A 101 4.85 -6.58 -15.67
CA SER A 101 4.86 -7.82 -16.45
C SER A 101 4.32 -9.01 -15.65
N GLY A 102 4.57 -9.06 -14.34
CA GLY A 102 4.08 -10.11 -13.43
C GLY A 102 2.61 -9.96 -13.01
N VAL A 103 2.07 -8.74 -13.03
CA VAL A 103 0.68 -8.43 -12.66
C VAL A 103 -0.33 -8.88 -13.74
N LEU A 104 0.17 -9.18 -14.95
CA LEU A 104 -0.63 -9.24 -16.18
C LEU A 104 -1.29 -10.60 -16.50
N THR A 105 -1.05 -11.68 -15.74
CA THR A 105 -1.65 -12.99 -16.05
C THR A 105 -3.05 -13.17 -15.47
N SER A 106 -3.35 -12.54 -14.33
CA SER A 106 -4.72 -12.38 -13.81
C SER A 106 -4.69 -11.50 -12.57
N LEU A 107 -5.23 -10.29 -12.66
CA LEU A 107 -5.56 -9.52 -11.47
C LEU A 107 -6.97 -9.94 -11.04
N SER A 108 -7.06 -10.81 -10.02
CA SER A 108 -8.31 -11.32 -9.45
C SER A 108 -8.35 -10.95 -7.98
N GLU A 109 -9.18 -9.98 -7.62
CA GLU A 109 -9.55 -9.75 -6.22
C GLU A 109 -11.02 -10.13 -6.06
N GLY A 110 -11.26 -11.28 -5.42
CA GLY A 110 -12.58 -11.91 -5.39
C GLY A 110 -13.10 -12.22 -6.79
N ASP A 111 -14.32 -11.75 -7.09
CA ASP A 111 -15.00 -11.93 -8.39
C ASP A 111 -14.57 -10.94 -9.49
N VAL A 112 -13.73 -9.94 -9.18
CA VAL A 112 -13.31 -8.94 -10.18
C VAL A 112 -12.06 -9.43 -10.90
N LYS A 113 -12.24 -9.98 -12.10
CA LYS A 113 -11.15 -10.31 -13.03
C LYS A 113 -10.98 -9.17 -14.03
N VAL A 114 -9.87 -8.45 -13.95
CA VAL A 114 -9.50 -7.45 -14.97
C VAL A 114 -8.56 -8.11 -15.97
N SER A 115 -9.03 -8.32 -17.21
CA SER A 115 -8.20 -8.80 -18.31
C SER A 115 -7.70 -7.62 -19.13
N PHE A 116 -6.40 -7.35 -19.07
CA PHE A 116 -5.76 -6.36 -19.94
C PHE A 116 -5.46 -7.00 -21.30
N ASN A 117 -5.84 -6.33 -22.38
CA ASN A 117 -5.42 -6.74 -23.72
C ASN A 117 -4.00 -6.20 -24.00
N ALA A 118 -3.30 -6.76 -25.00
CA ALA A 118 -1.96 -6.30 -25.39
C ALA A 118 -1.92 -4.83 -25.87
N ALA A 119 -3.08 -4.25 -26.20
CA ALA A 119 -3.24 -2.86 -26.64
C ALA A 119 -3.51 -1.87 -25.49
N THR A 120 -3.64 -2.33 -24.24
CA THR A 120 -3.87 -1.44 -23.10
C THR A 120 -2.57 -0.72 -22.77
N SER A 121 -2.62 0.61 -22.61
CA SER A 121 -1.46 1.42 -22.23
C SER A 121 -0.95 1.03 -20.84
N ASP A 122 0.35 1.19 -20.61
CA ASP A 122 0.96 0.86 -19.32
C ASP A 122 0.46 1.78 -18.20
N GLU A 123 0.10 3.02 -18.53
CA GLU A 123 -0.60 3.93 -17.62
C GLU A 123 -1.95 3.38 -17.14
N ALA A 124 -2.75 2.82 -18.06
CA ALA A 124 -4.06 2.27 -17.72
C ALA A 124 -3.94 0.97 -16.91
N LYS A 125 -2.91 0.15 -17.19
CA LYS A 125 -2.59 -1.03 -16.37
C LYS A 125 -2.17 -0.62 -14.96
N LEU A 126 -1.32 0.40 -14.85
CA LEU A 126 -0.87 0.95 -13.58
C LEU A 126 -2.06 1.50 -12.78
N ASP A 127 -2.95 2.27 -13.39
CA ASP A 127 -4.14 2.80 -12.72
C ASP A 127 -5.03 1.71 -12.14
N ALA A 128 -5.23 0.64 -12.90
CA ALA A 128 -6.03 -0.49 -12.44
C ALA A 128 -5.34 -1.24 -11.30
N LEU A 129 -4.02 -1.47 -11.37
CA LEU A 129 -3.24 -2.06 -10.28
C LEU A 129 -3.33 -1.22 -9.01
N LEU A 130 -3.06 0.09 -9.10
CA LEU A 130 -3.12 1.00 -7.96
C LEU A 130 -4.53 1.08 -7.37
N GLY A 131 -5.54 1.11 -8.24
CA GLY A 131 -6.94 1.02 -7.85
C GLY A 131 -7.24 -0.24 -7.03
N LEU A 132 -6.72 -1.40 -7.45
CA LEU A 132 -6.88 -2.64 -6.69
C LEU A 132 -6.14 -2.61 -5.36
N MET A 133 -4.86 -2.25 -5.35
CA MET A 133 -4.05 -2.17 -4.12
C MET A 133 -4.69 -1.24 -3.06
N MET A 134 -5.15 -0.06 -3.47
CA MET A 134 -5.81 0.89 -2.56
C MET A 134 -7.15 0.38 -2.02
N ASN A 135 -7.82 -0.50 -2.75
CA ASN A 135 -9.12 -1.04 -2.37
C ASN A 135 -9.04 -2.45 -1.78
N THR A 136 -7.83 -2.99 -1.59
CA THR A 136 -7.65 -4.37 -1.18
C THR A 136 -8.36 -4.66 0.15
N GLY A 137 -9.00 -5.83 0.23
CA GLY A 137 -9.60 -6.36 1.46
C GLY A 137 -10.86 -5.64 1.94
N LYS A 138 -11.48 -4.79 1.13
CA LYS A 138 -12.76 -4.12 1.48
C LYS A 138 -13.84 -5.09 2.00
N GLY A 139 -13.98 -6.25 1.37
CA GLY A 139 -14.91 -7.29 1.82
C GLY A 139 -14.51 -7.86 3.18
N GLN A 140 -13.22 -8.15 3.38
CA GLN A 140 -12.68 -8.70 4.61
C GLN A 140 -12.81 -7.74 5.80
N LEU A 141 -12.66 -6.43 5.59
CA LEU A 141 -12.78 -5.39 6.63
C LEU A 141 -14.15 -5.40 7.32
N SER A 142 -15.21 -5.78 6.59
CA SER A 142 -16.56 -5.87 7.16
C SER A 142 -16.66 -6.87 8.31
N CYS A 143 -15.85 -7.95 8.29
CA CYS A 143 -15.80 -8.96 9.36
C CYS A 143 -15.17 -8.44 10.66
N TYR A 144 -14.43 -7.32 10.61
CA TYR A 144 -13.76 -6.72 11.77
C TYR A 144 -14.48 -5.47 12.29
N ARG A 145 -15.57 -5.06 11.62
CA ARG A 145 -16.31 -3.86 11.99
C ARG A 145 -17.08 -4.05 13.29
N LYS A 146 -16.77 -3.25 14.30
CA LYS A 146 -17.55 -3.15 15.53
C LYS A 146 -18.72 -2.20 15.32
N VAL A 147 -19.88 -2.51 15.89
CA VAL A 147 -21.03 -1.58 15.86
C VAL A 147 -20.70 -0.38 16.74
N ARG A 148 -20.79 0.83 16.16
CA ARG A 148 -20.67 2.10 16.87
C ARG A 148 -22.03 2.80 16.83
N TRP A 149 -22.50 3.21 18.00
CA TRP A 149 -23.76 3.93 18.21
C TRP A 149 -23.47 5.41 18.43
#